data_AF-A0A1M5W0Q8-F1
#
_entry.id   AF-A0A1M5W0Q8-F1
#
_cell.length_a   1.000
_cell.length_b   1.000
_cell.length_c   1.000
_cell.angle_alpha   90.00
_cell.angle_beta   90.00
_cell.angle_gamma   90.00
#
_symmetry.space_group_name_H-M   'P 1'
#
loop_
_entity.id
_entity.type
_entity.pdbx_description
1 polymer ?
#
loop_
_entity_poly.entity_id
_entity_poly.type
_entity_poly.pdbx_seq_one_letter_code
_entity_poly.pdbx_strand_id
1 'polypeptide(L)'
;MLTFMQESQTNKTADALSSNKMARLHDIVDRMLEPHGKSSDRHRAGLAASGRLLPPFDINRPNEHETKADFNAELAVVTKSLEQVTSLIDTMLVNAKQDDGVAPEIQRLSGILNRKLRENAAGLEVSSASDLVRQNLAEAGGYTTFLMVLLDMQLALQDRARELEDQKSKFWNLSYRAPDYFARFLALNLARLYCQQVGAIPTYGTSGETGEPSTDFCRALKEVYAVLDHEVNEREHARWAVSQLTERDVETRQEGLLGSLVGMTLRETEEETLAALTRSAGRKSLDG
;
A
#
# COMPACT_ATOMS: atom_id res chain seq x y z
N MET A 1 -25.84 12.59 -18.24
CA MET A 1 -25.63 11.31 -18.95
C MET A 1 -24.32 11.28 -19.75
N LEU A 2 -23.85 12.40 -20.32
CA LEU A 2 -22.55 12.48 -21.03
C LEU A 2 -21.31 12.31 -20.11
N THR A 3 -21.37 12.77 -18.86
CA THR A 3 -20.24 12.70 -17.91
C THR A 3 -19.91 11.27 -17.46
N PHE A 4 -20.92 10.43 -17.22
CA PHE A 4 -20.74 9.01 -16.87
C PHE A 4 -20.14 8.17 -18.02
N MET A 5 -20.43 8.54 -19.28
CA MET A 5 -19.80 7.88 -20.43
C MET A 5 -18.33 8.29 -20.61
N GLN A 6 -17.97 9.52 -20.21
CA GLN A 6 -16.57 9.96 -20.21
C GLN A 6 -15.74 9.26 -19.12
N GLU A 7 -16.24 9.14 -17.89
CA GLU A 7 -15.54 8.42 -16.80
C GLU A 7 -15.33 6.93 -17.11
N SER A 8 -16.27 6.29 -17.82
CA SER A 8 -16.12 4.90 -18.26
C SER A 8 -15.03 4.74 -19.32
N GLN A 9 -14.82 5.75 -20.18
CA GLN A 9 -13.78 5.73 -21.19
C GLN A 9 -12.39 6.03 -20.61
N THR A 10 -12.28 6.96 -19.66
CA THR A 10 -11.00 7.28 -18.99
C THR A 10 -10.47 6.10 -18.18
N ASN A 11 -11.33 5.36 -17.49
CA ASN A 11 -10.92 4.17 -16.73
C ASN A 11 -10.44 3.03 -17.65
N LYS A 12 -11.08 2.83 -18.81
CA LYS A 12 -10.63 1.83 -19.79
C LYS A 12 -9.27 2.16 -20.39
N THR A 13 -8.99 3.44 -20.64
CA THR A 13 -7.68 3.87 -21.16
C THR A 13 -6.57 3.76 -20.11
N ALA A 14 -6.87 4.04 -18.84
CA ALA A 14 -5.92 3.88 -17.74
C ALA A 14 -5.57 2.40 -17.49
N ASP A 15 -6.58 1.52 -17.52
CA ASP A 15 -6.38 0.07 -17.38
C ASP A 15 -5.57 -0.52 -18.55
N ALA A 16 -5.81 -0.05 -19.78
CA ALA A 16 -5.04 -0.49 -20.96
C ALA A 16 -3.58 -0.02 -20.92
N LEU A 17 -3.34 1.23 -20.48
CA LEU A 17 -1.99 1.78 -20.31
C LEU A 17 -1.21 1.03 -19.23
N SER A 18 -1.88 0.70 -18.12
CA SER A 18 -1.31 -0.11 -17.04
C SER A 18 -0.94 -1.52 -17.52
N SER A 19 -1.85 -2.18 -18.25
CA SER A 19 -1.61 -3.53 -18.80
C SER A 19 -0.43 -3.57 -19.78
N ASN A 20 -0.30 -2.54 -20.64
CA ASN A 20 0.83 -2.43 -21.55
C ASN A 20 2.16 -2.26 -20.80
N LYS A 21 2.21 -1.39 -19.79
CA LYS A 21 3.40 -1.24 -18.94
C LYS A 21 3.77 -2.56 -18.26
N MET A 22 2.81 -3.31 -17.73
CA MET A 22 3.07 -4.62 -17.11
C MET A 22 3.64 -5.65 -18.09
N ALA A 23 3.07 -5.75 -19.30
CA ALA A 23 3.60 -6.63 -20.33
C ALA A 23 5.06 -6.28 -20.69
N ARG A 24 5.36 -4.99 -20.84
CA ARG A 24 6.73 -4.51 -21.10
C ARG A 24 7.68 -4.83 -19.96
N LEU A 25 7.26 -4.70 -18.70
CA LEU A 25 8.08 -5.08 -17.54
C LEU A 25 8.43 -6.57 -17.57
N HIS A 26 7.47 -7.44 -17.88
CA HIS A 26 7.75 -8.87 -18.06
C HIS A 26 8.73 -9.13 -19.20
N ASP A 27 8.58 -8.47 -20.35
CA ASP A 27 9.47 -8.66 -21.49
C ASP A 27 10.91 -8.20 -21.20
N ILE A 28 11.08 -7.16 -20.37
CA ILE A 28 12.38 -6.71 -19.89
C ILE A 28 13.02 -7.76 -18.97
N VAL A 29 12.25 -8.26 -17.99
CA VAL A 29 12.74 -9.29 -17.06
C VAL A 29 13.06 -10.59 -17.80
N ASP A 30 12.24 -11.00 -18.77
CA ASP A 30 12.49 -12.22 -19.56
C ASP A 30 13.79 -12.12 -20.34
N ARG A 31 14.07 -10.99 -21.01
CA ARG A 31 15.36 -10.75 -21.68
C ARG A 31 16.55 -10.76 -20.73
N MET A 32 16.38 -10.24 -19.52
CA MET A 32 17.42 -10.27 -18.49
C MET A 32 17.74 -11.72 -18.04
N LEU A 33 16.73 -12.58 -18.01
CA LEU A 33 16.81 -13.95 -17.49
C LEU A 33 17.11 -15.00 -18.57
N GLU A 34 16.89 -14.67 -19.84
CA GLU A 34 17.09 -15.54 -21.00
C GLU A 34 18.49 -16.18 -21.07
N PRO A 35 19.62 -15.48 -20.81
CA PRO A 35 20.95 -16.09 -20.81
C PRO A 35 21.12 -17.24 -19.80
N HIS A 36 20.25 -17.31 -18.80
CA HIS A 36 20.24 -18.34 -17.75
C HIS A 36 19.17 -19.42 -18.00
N GLY A 37 18.45 -19.37 -19.12
CA GLY A 37 17.33 -20.27 -19.42
C GLY A 37 16.16 -20.11 -18.45
N LYS A 38 15.90 -18.88 -17.99
CA LYS A 38 14.84 -18.54 -17.04
C LYS A 38 13.89 -17.50 -17.63
N SER A 39 12.69 -17.42 -17.08
CA SER A 39 11.67 -16.44 -17.44
C SER A 39 10.93 -15.96 -16.19
N SER A 40 10.26 -14.82 -16.30
CA SER A 40 9.39 -14.27 -15.27
C SER A 40 8.12 -15.12 -15.08
N ASP A 41 7.64 -15.18 -13.83
CA ASP A 41 6.41 -15.89 -13.49
C ASP A 41 5.17 -15.09 -13.92
N ARG A 42 4.70 -15.31 -15.15
CA ARG A 42 3.47 -14.69 -15.68
C ARG A 42 2.17 -15.30 -15.12
N HIS A 43 2.27 -16.42 -14.38
CA HIS A 43 1.15 -17.29 -14.02
C HIS A 43 0.79 -17.36 -12.54
N ARG A 44 1.34 -16.52 -11.65
CA ARG A 44 0.96 -16.47 -10.22
C ARG A 44 -0.41 -15.84 -9.93
N ALA A 45 -1.28 -15.80 -10.93
CA ALA A 45 -2.69 -15.48 -10.77
C ALA A 45 -3.42 -16.75 -10.26
N GLY A 46 -3.60 -16.86 -8.94
CA GLY A 46 -4.49 -17.87 -8.37
C GLY A 46 -5.91 -17.77 -8.97
N LEU A 47 -6.77 -18.77 -8.75
CA LEU A 47 -8.14 -18.87 -9.29
C LEU A 47 -9.04 -17.63 -9.06
N ALA A 48 -8.64 -16.69 -8.19
CA ALA A 48 -9.33 -15.43 -7.92
C ALA A 48 -8.74 -14.19 -8.63
N ALA A 49 -7.59 -14.30 -9.29
CA ALA A 49 -6.97 -13.18 -9.99
C ALA A 49 -7.61 -13.02 -11.37
N SER A 50 -8.66 -12.20 -11.42
CA SER A 50 -9.39 -11.85 -12.63
C SER A 50 -8.47 -11.15 -13.65
N GLY A 51 -7.80 -11.91 -14.52
CA GLY A 51 -7.23 -11.47 -15.80
C GLY A 51 -6.19 -10.33 -15.78
N ARG A 52 -5.77 -9.83 -14.62
CA ARG A 52 -4.78 -8.76 -14.49
C ARG A 52 -3.37 -9.35 -14.38
N LEU A 53 -2.50 -8.98 -15.32
CA LEU A 53 -1.06 -9.26 -15.24
C LEU A 53 -0.48 -8.56 -14.02
N LEU A 54 0.03 -9.33 -13.06
CA LEU A 54 0.78 -8.80 -11.92
C LEU A 54 2.19 -8.42 -12.37
N PRO A 55 2.84 -7.41 -11.77
CA PRO A 55 4.22 -7.06 -12.12
C PRO A 55 5.19 -8.20 -11.74
N PRO A 56 6.31 -8.37 -12.48
CA PRO A 56 7.29 -9.43 -12.22
C PRO A 56 8.04 -9.29 -10.88
N PHE A 57 8.01 -8.10 -10.27
CA PHE A 57 8.54 -7.80 -8.93
C PHE A 57 7.73 -6.65 -8.32
N ASP A 58 7.92 -6.38 -7.02
CA ASP A 58 7.22 -5.29 -6.36
C ASP A 58 7.70 -3.92 -6.87
N ILE A 59 6.76 -3.21 -7.51
CA ILE A 59 6.94 -1.87 -8.07
C ILE A 59 6.16 -0.81 -7.29
N ASN A 60 5.48 -1.18 -6.21
CA ASN A 60 4.69 -0.23 -5.45
C ASN A 60 5.61 0.78 -4.78
N ARG A 61 5.30 2.07 -4.89
CA ARG A 61 6.05 3.11 -4.20
C ARG A 61 5.85 2.91 -2.69
N PRO A 62 6.92 2.66 -1.91
CA PRO A 62 6.80 2.50 -0.46
C PRO A 62 6.39 3.80 0.26
N ASN A 63 6.48 4.93 -0.44
CA ASN A 63 6.00 6.23 -0.01
C ASN A 63 5.47 6.99 -1.22
N GLU A 64 4.29 7.60 -1.10
CA GLU A 64 3.65 8.42 -2.13
C GLU A 64 4.39 9.76 -2.34
N HIS A 65 5.10 10.23 -1.33
CA HIS A 65 5.79 11.53 -1.33
C HIS A 65 7.17 11.45 -1.98
N GLU A 66 7.40 12.35 -2.93
CA GLU A 66 8.69 12.47 -3.61
C GLU A 66 9.71 13.16 -2.69
N THR A 67 9.34 14.27 -2.06
CA THR A 67 10.22 15.05 -1.20
C THR A 67 9.81 15.06 0.27
N LYS A 68 10.78 15.35 1.16
CA LYS A 68 10.52 15.52 2.60
C LYS A 68 9.62 16.73 2.86
N ALA A 69 9.71 17.75 2.00
CA ALA A 69 8.89 18.95 2.09
C ALA A 69 7.42 18.61 1.83
N ASP A 70 7.13 17.83 0.78
CA ASP A 70 5.77 17.40 0.46
C ASP A 70 5.17 16.56 1.60
N PHE A 71 5.96 15.61 2.12
CA PHE A 71 5.56 14.80 3.28
C PHE A 71 5.25 15.66 4.51
N ASN A 72 6.14 16.59 4.85
CA ASN A 72 5.92 17.47 6.00
C ASN A 72 4.70 18.39 5.80
N ALA A 73 4.45 18.82 4.56
CA ALA A 73 3.29 19.63 4.22
C ALA A 73 1.99 18.84 4.39
N GLU A 74 1.92 17.60 3.89
CA GLU A 74 0.76 16.73 4.09
C GLU A 74 0.54 16.44 5.57
N LEU A 75 1.59 16.05 6.30
CA LEU A 75 1.50 15.79 7.74
C LEU A 75 0.96 17.01 8.48
N ALA A 76 1.46 18.21 8.19
CA ALA A 76 0.98 19.44 8.82
C ALA A 76 -0.50 19.73 8.49
N VAL A 77 -0.94 19.49 7.25
CA VAL A 77 -2.34 19.64 6.85
C VAL A 77 -3.22 18.63 7.57
N VAL A 78 -2.85 17.35 7.57
CA VAL A 78 -3.63 16.27 8.21
C VAL A 78 -3.74 16.50 9.71
N THR A 79 -2.64 16.82 10.40
CA THR A 79 -2.66 17.12 11.85
C THR A 79 -3.55 18.31 12.15
N LYS A 80 -3.41 19.41 11.39
CA LYS A 80 -4.24 20.60 11.60
C LYS A 80 -5.72 20.35 11.32
N SER A 81 -6.04 19.62 10.26
CA SER A 81 -7.42 19.22 9.95
C SER A 81 -8.00 18.33 11.04
N LEU A 82 -7.21 17.40 11.59
CA LEU A 82 -7.65 16.53 12.68
C LEU A 82 -7.95 17.32 13.95
N GLU A 83 -7.10 18.30 14.30
CA GLU A 83 -7.34 19.21 15.43
C GLU A 83 -8.64 20.00 15.24
N GLN A 84 -8.85 20.57 14.06
CA GLN A 84 -10.05 21.36 13.75
C GLN A 84 -11.33 20.52 13.78
N VAL A 85 -11.30 19.32 13.18
CA VAL A 85 -12.45 18.40 13.18
C VAL A 85 -12.75 17.93 14.59
N THR A 86 -11.73 17.57 15.38
CA THR A 86 -11.91 17.15 16.77
C THR A 86 -12.51 18.27 17.62
N SER A 87 -11.99 19.49 17.49
CA SER A 87 -12.53 20.66 18.21
C SER A 87 -13.98 20.96 17.82
N LEU A 88 -14.33 20.83 16.54
CA LEU A 88 -15.70 21.01 16.07
C LEU A 88 -16.62 19.92 16.63
N ILE A 89 -16.20 18.66 16.61
CA ILE A 89 -16.93 17.54 17.19
C ILE A 89 -17.14 17.76 18.69
N ASP A 90 -16.11 18.12 19.45
CA ASP A 90 -16.20 18.37 20.89
C ASP A 90 -17.18 19.51 21.21
N THR A 91 -17.18 20.57 20.39
CA THR A 91 -18.11 21.70 20.50
C THR A 91 -19.55 21.32 20.14
N MET A 92 -19.74 20.35 19.25
CA MET A 92 -21.07 19.87 18.82
C MET A 92 -21.62 18.74 19.70
N LEU A 93 -20.74 17.96 20.31
CA LEU A 93 -21.05 16.82 21.18
C LEU A 93 -21.09 17.19 22.66
N VAL A 94 -20.75 18.44 23.04
CA VAL A 94 -20.51 18.91 24.43
C VAL A 94 -21.13 17.95 25.41
N ASN A 95 -20.25 17.24 26.13
CA ASN A 95 -20.61 16.22 27.10
C ASN A 95 -21.81 16.71 27.91
N ALA A 96 -23.01 16.23 27.55
CA ALA A 96 -24.27 16.50 28.24
C ALA A 96 -24.29 15.96 29.69
N LYS A 97 -23.12 15.55 30.19
CA LYS A 97 -22.84 15.03 31.52
C LYS A 97 -22.02 15.99 32.39
N GLN A 98 -21.42 17.06 31.85
CA GLN A 98 -20.57 17.97 32.64
C GLN A 98 -21.08 19.41 32.73
N ASP A 99 -21.99 19.83 31.85
CA ASP A 99 -22.53 21.19 31.87
C ASP A 99 -24.03 21.18 31.55
N ASP A 100 -24.86 21.01 32.58
CA ASP A 100 -26.33 20.96 32.48
C ASP A 100 -26.92 22.22 31.80
N GLY A 101 -26.14 23.31 31.76
CA GLY A 101 -26.52 24.57 31.14
C GLY A 101 -26.14 24.74 29.67
N VAL A 102 -25.51 23.77 29.00
CA VAL A 102 -25.11 23.88 27.56
C VAL A 102 -25.88 22.93 26.65
N ALA A 103 -26.39 21.82 27.20
CA ALA A 103 -27.24 20.89 26.47
C ALA A 103 -28.50 21.52 25.82
N PRO A 104 -29.26 22.43 26.47
CA PRO A 104 -30.44 23.02 25.86
C PRO A 104 -30.10 23.97 24.69
N GLU A 105 -28.96 24.64 24.72
CA GLU A 105 -28.47 25.53 23.67
C GLU A 105 -28.12 24.74 22.40
N ILE A 106 -27.49 23.58 22.56
CA ILE A 106 -27.17 22.68 21.44
C ILE A 106 -28.43 22.07 20.85
N GLN A 107 -29.38 21.64 21.68
CA GLN A 107 -30.69 21.18 21.19
C GLN A 107 -31.41 22.29 20.41
N ARG A 108 -31.39 23.52 20.93
CA ARG A 108 -31.97 24.67 20.22
C ARG A 108 -31.26 24.93 18.89
N LEU A 109 -29.93 24.91 18.88
CA LEU A 109 -29.13 25.14 17.68
C LEU A 109 -29.37 24.07 16.62
N SER A 110 -29.37 22.79 17.01
CA SER A 110 -29.67 21.67 16.10
C SER A 110 -31.07 21.79 15.48
N GLY A 111 -32.07 22.20 16.27
CA GLY A 111 -33.42 22.50 15.76
C GLY A 111 -33.44 23.63 14.74
N ILE A 112 -32.73 24.73 15.01
CA ILE A 112 -32.60 25.87 14.08
C ILE A 112 -31.92 25.43 12.78
N LEU A 113 -30.80 24.70 12.88
CA LEU A 113 -30.03 24.24 11.72
C LEU A 113 -30.84 23.26 10.86
N ASN A 114 -31.47 22.26 11.47
CA ASN A 114 -32.32 21.30 10.75
C ASN A 114 -33.45 21.99 9.99
N ARG A 115 -34.13 22.96 10.64
CA ARG A 115 -35.17 23.75 9.99
C ARG A 115 -34.61 24.53 8.80
N LYS A 116 -33.47 25.22 8.97
CA LYS A 116 -32.83 26.00 7.90
C LYS A 116 -32.38 25.14 6.73
N LEU A 117 -31.85 23.94 7.00
CA LEU A 117 -31.47 22.98 5.96
C LEU A 117 -32.69 22.51 5.17
N ARG A 118 -33.82 22.23 5.83
CA ARG A 118 -35.08 21.88 5.15
C ARG A 118 -35.64 23.01 4.32
N GLU A 119 -35.66 24.23 4.85
CA GLU A 119 -36.08 25.43 4.11
C GLU A 119 -35.24 25.61 2.83
N ASN A 120 -33.92 25.44 2.93
CA ASN A 120 -33.01 25.54 1.78
C ASN A 120 -33.15 24.38 0.78
N ALA A 121 -33.55 23.20 1.23
CA ALA A 121 -33.74 22.03 0.37
C ALA A 121 -35.11 22.00 -0.33
N ALA A 122 -36.15 22.58 0.28
CA ALA A 122 -37.53 22.51 -0.23
C ALA A 122 -37.73 23.16 -1.62
N GLY A 123 -36.85 24.09 -2.02
CA GLY A 123 -36.88 24.74 -3.32
C GLY A 123 -35.81 24.24 -4.30
N LEU A 124 -35.10 23.17 -3.95
CA LEU A 124 -33.95 22.70 -4.73
C LEU A 124 -34.42 21.70 -5.79
N GLU A 125 -34.34 22.05 -7.07
CA GLU A 125 -34.55 21.08 -8.15
C GLU A 125 -33.36 20.13 -8.24
N VAL A 126 -33.61 18.82 -8.20
CA VAL A 126 -32.55 17.81 -8.23
C VAL A 126 -31.99 17.68 -9.65
N SER A 127 -30.93 18.44 -9.91
CA SER A 127 -30.22 18.44 -11.19
C SER A 127 -28.90 17.65 -11.15
N SER A 128 -28.38 17.41 -9.95
CA SER A 128 -27.07 16.80 -9.71
C SER A 128 -27.07 15.84 -8.52
N ALA A 129 -26.03 15.00 -8.41
CA ALA A 129 -25.85 14.11 -7.26
C ALA A 129 -25.69 14.90 -5.95
N SER A 130 -25.03 16.07 -5.98
CA SER A 130 -24.91 16.95 -4.82
C SER A 130 -26.26 17.48 -4.35
N ASP A 131 -27.19 17.77 -5.27
CA ASP A 131 -28.54 18.23 -4.93
C ASP A 131 -29.30 17.15 -4.16
N LEU A 132 -29.20 15.90 -4.64
CA LEU A 132 -29.80 14.74 -4.00
C LEU A 132 -29.22 14.50 -2.60
N VAL A 133 -27.90 14.61 -2.43
CA VAL A 133 -27.25 14.50 -1.12
C VAL A 133 -27.75 15.58 -0.16
N ARG A 134 -27.86 16.83 -0.62
CA ARG A 134 -28.34 17.96 0.20
C ARG A 134 -29.79 17.78 0.61
N GLN A 135 -30.65 17.29 -0.29
CA GLN A 135 -32.04 17.00 0.02
C GLN A 135 -32.16 15.88 1.05
N ASN A 136 -31.45 14.76 0.85
CA ASN A 136 -31.42 13.64 1.79
C ASN A 136 -30.90 14.07 3.17
N LEU A 137 -29.85 14.90 3.22
CA LEU A 137 -29.30 15.45 4.46
C LEU A 137 -30.38 16.27 5.21
N ALA A 138 -31.13 17.10 4.51
CA ALA A 138 -32.18 17.92 5.12
C ALA A 138 -33.36 17.09 5.64
N GLU A 139 -33.74 16.03 4.94
CA GLU A 139 -34.83 15.12 5.32
C GLU A 139 -34.44 14.24 6.52
N ALA A 140 -33.25 13.64 6.51
CA ALA A 140 -32.78 12.72 7.54
C ALA A 140 -32.46 13.39 8.89
N GLY A 141 -32.20 14.70 8.90
CA GLY A 141 -31.81 15.46 10.09
C GLY A 141 -30.36 15.93 9.99
N GLY A 142 -30.16 16.99 9.22
CA GLY A 142 -28.83 17.39 8.76
C GLY A 142 -27.81 17.74 9.83
N TYR A 143 -28.24 18.17 11.03
CA TYR A 143 -27.34 18.33 12.17
C TYR A 143 -26.66 17.00 12.57
N THR A 144 -27.46 15.95 12.79
CA THR A 144 -26.97 14.64 13.21
C THR A 144 -26.17 13.99 12.09
N THR A 145 -26.66 14.07 10.84
CA THR A 145 -25.93 13.52 9.70
C THR A 145 -24.59 14.22 9.49
N PHE A 146 -24.54 15.54 9.59
CA PHE A 146 -23.29 16.29 9.50
C PHE A 146 -22.31 15.89 10.61
N LEU A 147 -22.79 15.70 11.84
CA LEU A 147 -21.96 15.22 12.94
C LEU A 147 -21.39 13.82 12.67
N MET A 148 -22.17 12.88 12.13
CA MET A 148 -21.67 11.55 11.75
C MET A 148 -20.60 11.65 10.65
N VAL A 149 -20.80 12.52 9.66
CA VAL A 149 -19.79 12.76 8.61
C VAL A 149 -18.49 13.33 9.21
N LEU A 150 -18.58 14.23 10.19
CA LEU A 150 -17.39 14.72 10.90
C LEU A 150 -16.68 13.61 11.66
N LEU A 151 -17.40 12.71 12.33
CA LEU A 151 -16.82 11.55 13.02
C LEU A 151 -16.10 10.62 12.03
N ASP A 152 -16.72 10.31 10.89
CA ASP A 152 -16.09 9.50 9.84
C ASP A 152 -14.83 10.18 9.29
N MET A 153 -14.89 11.50 9.06
CA MET A 153 -13.73 12.30 8.65
C MET A 153 -12.62 12.29 9.70
N GLN A 154 -12.97 12.35 11.00
CA GLN A 154 -12.01 12.27 12.09
C GLN A 154 -11.28 10.92 12.06
N LEU A 155 -12.01 9.82 11.91
CA LEU A 155 -11.42 8.47 11.83
C LEU A 155 -10.48 8.34 10.63
N ALA A 156 -10.91 8.80 9.45
CA ALA A 156 -10.07 8.78 8.24
C ALA A 156 -8.79 9.61 8.42
N LEU A 157 -8.88 10.80 9.03
CA LEU A 157 -7.72 11.64 9.33
C LEU A 157 -6.81 11.01 10.38
N GLN A 158 -7.36 10.34 11.40
CA GLN A 158 -6.56 9.61 12.39
C GLN A 158 -5.79 8.46 11.75
N ASP A 159 -6.43 7.69 10.89
CA ASP A 159 -5.78 6.59 10.19
C ASP A 159 -4.68 7.09 9.27
N ARG A 160 -4.93 8.15 8.50
CA ARG A 160 -3.89 8.77 7.67
C ARG A 160 -2.76 9.37 8.51
N ALA A 161 -3.07 10.03 9.63
CA ALA A 161 -2.04 10.56 10.52
C ALA A 161 -1.14 9.46 11.11
N ARG A 162 -1.73 8.32 11.50
CA ARG A 162 -0.98 7.13 11.94
C ARG A 162 -0.08 6.60 10.83
N GLU A 163 -0.61 6.48 9.62
CA GLU A 163 0.16 6.04 8.45
C GLU A 163 1.34 6.98 8.18
N LEU A 164 1.13 8.29 8.20
CA LEU A 164 2.18 9.28 7.99
C LEU A 164 3.23 9.22 9.10
N GLU A 165 2.85 9.06 10.38
CA GLU A 165 3.83 8.93 11.46
C GLU A 165 4.63 7.62 11.36
N ASP A 166 3.98 6.53 10.94
CA ASP A 166 4.65 5.28 10.58
C ASP A 166 5.65 5.49 9.45
N GLN A 167 5.26 6.18 8.38
CA GLN A 167 6.14 6.53 7.26
C GLN A 167 7.28 7.45 7.74
N LYS A 168 7.02 8.38 8.65
CA LYS A 168 8.04 9.25 9.26
C LYS A 168 9.08 8.44 10.00
N SER A 169 8.63 7.50 10.83
CA SER A 169 9.51 6.63 11.59
C SER A 169 10.39 5.75 10.70
N LYS A 170 9.81 5.19 9.63
CA LYS A 170 10.45 4.24 8.71
C LYS A 170 11.33 4.93 7.65
N PHE A 171 10.92 6.11 7.16
CA PHE A 171 11.52 6.72 5.98
C PHE A 171 12.13 8.11 6.20
N TRP A 172 11.63 8.90 7.17
CA TRP A 172 12.01 10.32 7.30
C TRP A 172 12.88 10.67 8.52
N ASN A 173 13.14 9.70 9.40
CA ASN A 173 14.03 9.83 10.56
C ASN A 173 15.53 9.74 10.22
N LEU A 174 15.90 9.35 8.98
CA LEU A 174 17.30 9.27 8.55
C LEU A 174 17.80 10.63 8.07
N SER A 175 18.86 11.15 8.73
CA SER A 175 19.47 12.47 8.42
C SER A 175 20.04 12.58 7.00
N TYR A 176 20.33 11.45 6.34
CA TYR A 176 20.85 11.38 4.98
C TYR A 176 19.98 10.44 4.16
N ARG A 177 18.75 10.86 3.83
CA ARG A 177 17.98 10.14 2.81
C ARG A 177 18.76 10.22 1.51
N ALA A 178 19.02 9.07 0.92
CA ALA A 178 19.61 9.03 -0.39
C ALA A 178 18.69 9.72 -1.42
N PRO A 179 19.23 10.52 -2.35
CA PRO A 179 18.49 10.88 -3.55
C PRO A 179 17.98 9.59 -4.23
N ASP A 180 16.78 9.67 -4.80
CA ASP A 180 16.19 8.62 -5.63
C ASP A 180 15.87 7.29 -4.93
N TYR A 181 15.33 7.39 -3.70
CA TYR A 181 14.96 6.22 -2.89
C TYR A 181 14.08 5.19 -3.64
N PHE A 182 13.09 5.65 -4.42
CA PHE A 182 12.25 4.72 -5.17
C PHE A 182 13.01 4.01 -6.29
N ALA A 183 13.91 4.71 -6.98
CA ALA A 183 14.78 4.10 -7.97
C ALA A 183 15.68 3.02 -7.34
N ARG A 184 16.23 3.30 -6.15
CA ARG A 184 16.97 2.32 -5.35
C ARG A 184 16.12 1.12 -4.94
N PHE A 185 14.89 1.35 -4.51
CA PHE A 185 13.93 0.30 -4.17
C PHE A 185 13.65 -0.63 -5.36
N LEU A 186 13.35 -0.06 -6.53
CA LEU A 186 13.16 -0.82 -7.78
C LEU A 186 14.40 -1.62 -8.16
N ALA A 187 15.59 -1.02 -8.07
CA ALA A 187 16.85 -1.69 -8.35
C ALA A 187 17.08 -2.89 -7.42
N LEU A 188 16.79 -2.74 -6.12
CA LEU A 188 16.92 -3.82 -5.14
C LEU A 188 15.92 -4.95 -5.39
N ASN A 189 14.67 -4.65 -5.70
CA ASN A 189 13.67 -5.68 -5.99
C ASN A 189 13.97 -6.43 -7.28
N LEU A 190 14.45 -5.74 -8.33
CA LEU A 190 14.93 -6.38 -9.54
C LEU A 190 16.15 -7.27 -9.27
N ALA A 191 17.09 -6.81 -8.43
CA ALA A 191 18.28 -7.58 -8.06
C ALA A 191 17.92 -8.83 -7.24
N ARG A 192 16.96 -8.72 -6.32
CA ARG A 192 16.43 -9.87 -5.56
C ARG A 192 15.73 -10.87 -6.45
N LEU A 193 14.90 -10.39 -7.40
CA LEU A 193 14.27 -11.25 -8.39
C LEU A 193 15.34 -12.02 -9.18
N TYR A 194 16.40 -11.35 -9.63
CA TYR A 194 17.53 -11.99 -10.29
C TYR A 194 18.17 -13.06 -9.39
N CYS A 195 18.47 -12.76 -8.13
CA CYS A 195 19.04 -13.74 -7.20
C CYS A 195 18.14 -14.96 -7.01
N GLN A 196 16.82 -14.76 -6.86
CA GLN A 196 15.85 -15.85 -6.71
C GLN A 196 15.77 -16.73 -7.97
N GLN A 197 15.84 -16.12 -9.15
CA GLN A 197 15.69 -16.83 -10.42
C GLN A 197 17.00 -17.41 -10.97
N VAL A 198 18.15 -16.83 -10.66
CA VAL A 198 19.45 -17.27 -11.16
C VAL A 198 20.22 -18.05 -10.10
N GLY A 199 20.03 -17.74 -8.81
CA GLY A 199 20.80 -18.29 -7.70
C GLY A 199 22.21 -17.70 -7.62
N ALA A 200 22.40 -16.48 -8.14
CA ALA A 200 23.67 -15.77 -8.12
C ALA A 200 23.44 -14.26 -7.98
N ILE A 201 24.43 -13.55 -7.43
CA ILE A 201 24.41 -12.09 -7.32
C ILE A 201 24.59 -11.48 -8.73
N PRO A 202 23.72 -10.55 -9.17
CA PRO A 202 23.88 -9.90 -10.46
C PRO A 202 25.13 -9.02 -10.49
N THR A 203 25.79 -8.98 -11.65
CA THR A 203 26.91 -8.07 -11.87
C THR A 203 26.43 -6.70 -12.34
N TYR A 204 27.16 -5.65 -11.98
CA TYR A 204 26.90 -4.29 -12.44
C TYR A 204 28.12 -3.74 -13.19
N GLY A 205 27.88 -2.96 -14.24
CA GLY A 205 28.95 -2.40 -15.05
C GLY A 205 28.44 -1.47 -16.15
N THR A 206 29.31 -0.57 -16.59
CA THR A 206 29.09 0.33 -17.73
C THR A 206 30.26 0.19 -18.70
N SER A 207 30.00 0.33 -19.99
CA SER A 207 31.04 0.41 -21.02
C SER A 207 31.92 1.64 -20.79
N GLY A 208 33.24 1.48 -20.89
CA GLY A 208 34.18 2.59 -20.76
C GLY A 208 34.14 3.58 -21.92
N GLU A 209 33.67 3.15 -23.10
CA GLU A 209 33.64 3.96 -24.32
C GLU A 209 32.33 4.74 -24.49
N THR A 210 31.19 4.11 -24.18
CA THR A 210 29.86 4.68 -24.43
C THR A 210 29.13 5.12 -23.16
N GLY A 211 29.60 4.72 -21.97
CA GLY A 211 28.90 4.94 -20.70
C GLY A 211 27.62 4.11 -20.53
N GLU A 212 27.22 3.34 -21.54
CA GLU A 212 26.01 2.51 -21.53
C GLU A 212 26.15 1.28 -20.61
N PRO A 213 25.03 0.78 -20.04
CA PRO A 213 25.01 -0.46 -19.26
C PRO A 213 25.65 -1.66 -19.97
N SER A 214 26.68 -2.26 -19.38
CA SER A 214 27.36 -3.42 -19.98
C SER A 214 26.77 -4.76 -19.54
N THR A 215 26.14 -4.83 -18.37
CA THR A 215 25.52 -6.05 -17.84
C THR A 215 24.04 -6.12 -18.16
N ASP A 216 23.50 -7.33 -18.27
CA ASP A 216 22.07 -7.55 -18.56
C ASP A 216 21.19 -6.96 -17.44
N PHE A 217 21.64 -7.06 -16.19
CA PHE A 217 20.97 -6.43 -15.04
C PHE A 217 20.90 -4.90 -15.18
N CYS A 218 22.00 -4.22 -15.51
CA CYS A 218 21.99 -2.76 -15.66
C CYS A 218 21.17 -2.32 -16.89
N ARG A 219 21.20 -3.08 -18.00
CA ARG A 219 20.35 -2.83 -19.17
C ARG A 219 18.87 -2.95 -18.81
N ALA A 220 18.48 -4.03 -18.14
CA ALA A 220 17.12 -4.24 -17.68
C ALA A 220 16.66 -3.14 -16.73
N LEU A 221 17.51 -2.72 -15.79
CA LEU A 221 17.19 -1.64 -14.85
C LEU A 221 16.90 -0.30 -15.55
N LYS A 222 17.72 0.08 -16.54
CA LYS A 222 17.50 1.27 -17.37
C LYS A 222 16.15 1.22 -18.08
N GLU A 223 15.82 0.07 -18.67
CA GLU A 223 14.53 -0.11 -19.35
C GLU A 223 13.34 -0.10 -18.39
N VAL A 224 13.47 -0.68 -17.19
CA VAL A 224 12.46 -0.63 -16.12
C VAL A 224 12.19 0.82 -15.73
N TYR A 225 13.23 1.62 -15.50
CA TYR A 225 13.09 3.04 -15.19
C TYR A 225 12.36 3.80 -16.31
N ALA A 226 12.71 3.54 -17.57
CA ALA A 226 12.03 4.14 -18.71
C ALA A 226 10.54 3.76 -18.80
N VAL A 227 10.16 2.52 -18.46
CA VAL A 227 8.74 2.09 -18.45
C VAL A 227 7.95 2.73 -17.30
N LEU A 228 8.62 3.00 -16.18
CA LEU A 228 8.05 3.61 -14.98
C LEU A 228 8.20 5.14 -14.96
N ASP A 229 8.62 5.75 -16.06
CA ASP A 229 8.81 7.20 -16.22
C ASP A 229 9.75 7.82 -15.16
N HIS A 230 10.82 7.10 -14.83
CA HIS A 230 11.87 7.56 -13.91
C HIS A 230 13.17 7.87 -14.68
N GLU A 231 13.58 9.14 -14.71
CA GLU A 231 14.84 9.57 -15.32
C GLU A 231 15.95 9.66 -14.26
N VAL A 232 16.75 8.59 -14.13
CA VAL A 232 17.76 8.50 -13.07
C VAL A 232 18.97 7.70 -13.50
N ASN A 233 20.13 8.00 -12.91
CA ASN A 233 21.38 7.30 -13.19
C ASN A 233 21.36 5.86 -12.63
N GLU A 234 21.21 4.88 -13.53
CA GLU A 234 21.09 3.46 -13.21
C GLU A 234 22.35 2.86 -12.57
N ARG A 235 23.54 3.44 -12.82
CA ARG A 235 24.82 2.88 -12.37
C ARG A 235 24.95 2.91 -10.84
N GLU A 236 24.59 4.05 -10.23
CA GLU A 236 24.69 4.22 -8.79
C GLU A 236 23.68 3.34 -8.06
N HIS A 237 22.47 3.22 -8.61
CA HIS A 237 21.41 2.37 -8.05
C HIS A 237 21.69 0.89 -8.20
N ALA A 238 22.23 0.46 -9.34
CA ALA A 238 22.66 -0.92 -9.55
C ALA A 238 23.77 -1.31 -8.56
N ARG A 239 24.79 -0.44 -8.42
CA ARG A 239 25.88 -0.66 -7.45
C ARG A 239 25.36 -0.74 -6.03
N TRP A 240 24.48 0.17 -5.64
CA TRP A 240 23.86 0.17 -4.32
C TRP A 240 23.04 -1.10 -4.10
N ALA A 241 22.14 -1.45 -5.02
CA ALA A 241 21.28 -2.62 -4.91
C ALA A 241 22.09 -3.91 -4.72
N VAL A 242 23.13 -4.11 -5.54
CA VAL A 242 24.01 -5.28 -5.42
C VAL A 242 24.70 -5.34 -4.05
N SER A 243 25.11 -4.20 -3.49
CA SER A 243 25.73 -4.14 -2.16
C SER A 243 24.78 -4.44 -0.99
N GLN A 244 23.47 -4.39 -1.21
CA GLN A 244 22.45 -4.68 -0.20
C GLN A 244 21.99 -6.14 -0.20
N LEU A 245 22.40 -6.93 -1.20
CA LEU A 245 22.06 -8.35 -1.28
C LEU A 245 22.81 -9.15 -0.21
N THR A 246 22.12 -10.10 0.39
CA THR A 246 22.65 -11.02 1.40
C THR A 246 22.65 -12.45 0.89
N GLU A 247 23.38 -13.35 1.57
CA GLU A 247 23.42 -14.78 1.22
C GLU A 247 22.00 -15.40 1.18
N ARG A 248 21.11 -14.95 2.06
CA ARG A 248 19.69 -15.39 2.08
C ARG A 248 18.97 -15.10 0.77
N ASP A 249 19.25 -13.97 0.12
CA ASP A 249 18.62 -13.61 -1.16
C ASP A 249 19.03 -14.56 -2.29
N VAL A 250 20.22 -15.17 -2.19
CA VAL A 250 20.77 -16.15 -3.15
C VAL A 250 20.27 -17.57 -2.85
N GLU A 251 20.12 -17.91 -1.56
CA GLU A 251 19.73 -19.23 -1.07
C GLU A 251 18.24 -19.57 -1.25
N THR A 252 17.38 -18.59 -1.57
CA THR A 252 15.90 -18.74 -1.62
C THR A 252 15.41 -19.63 -2.80
N ARG A 253 16.17 -20.63 -3.24
CA ARG A 253 15.86 -21.43 -4.44
C ARG A 253 15.38 -22.86 -4.22
N GLN A 254 15.23 -23.38 -3.01
CA GLN A 254 14.83 -24.79 -2.85
C GLN A 254 13.89 -25.10 -1.69
N GLU A 255 12.73 -24.44 -1.62
CA GLU A 255 11.55 -25.10 -1.05
C GLU A 255 10.40 -24.95 -2.03
N GLY A 256 10.53 -25.64 -3.17
CA GLY A 256 9.38 -25.96 -4.00
C GLY A 256 8.33 -26.68 -3.15
N LEU A 257 7.06 -26.50 -3.55
CA LEU A 257 5.79 -27.06 -3.08
C LEU A 257 5.77 -28.39 -2.24
N LEU A 258 6.83 -29.19 -2.25
CA LEU A 258 7.04 -30.39 -1.44
C LEU A 258 7.38 -30.11 0.04
N GLY A 259 7.97 -28.96 0.39
CA GLY A 259 8.26 -28.61 1.80
C GLY A 259 7.00 -28.38 2.65
N SER A 260 5.94 -27.83 2.04
CA SER A 260 4.66 -27.58 2.70
C SER A 260 3.84 -28.86 2.96
N LEU A 261 4.12 -29.96 2.27
CA LEU A 261 3.43 -31.24 2.47
C LEU A 261 4.20 -32.17 3.43
N VAL A 262 5.54 -32.11 3.42
CA VAL A 262 6.37 -32.90 4.35
C VAL A 262 6.38 -32.32 5.77
N GLY A 263 6.17 -31.01 5.92
CA GLY A 263 6.03 -30.35 7.23
C GLY A 263 4.70 -30.63 7.97
N MET A 264 3.66 -31.10 7.28
CA MET A 264 2.40 -31.50 7.93
C MET A 264 2.41 -32.96 8.40
N THR A 265 3.21 -33.85 7.78
CA THR A 265 3.24 -35.27 8.16
C THR A 265 4.24 -35.60 9.26
N LEU A 266 5.31 -34.81 9.44
CA LEU A 266 6.29 -35.04 10.51
C LEU A 266 5.91 -34.43 11.87
N ARG A 267 5.00 -33.45 11.88
CA ARG A 267 4.61 -32.76 13.13
C ARG A 267 3.58 -33.53 13.95
N GLU A 268 2.74 -34.37 13.32
CA GLU A 268 1.80 -35.25 14.03
C GLU A 268 2.53 -36.40 14.75
N THR A 269 3.64 -36.91 14.21
CA THR A 269 4.39 -38.01 14.84
C THR A 269 5.18 -37.60 16.08
N GLU A 270 5.60 -36.34 16.20
CA GLU A 270 6.31 -35.84 17.38
C GLU A 270 5.38 -35.51 18.55
N GLU A 271 4.17 -34.99 18.28
CA GLU A 271 3.17 -34.78 19.34
C GLU A 271 2.60 -36.09 19.89
N GLU A 272 2.38 -37.12 19.05
CA GLU A 272 1.94 -38.43 19.53
C GLU A 272 3.00 -39.16 20.37
N THR A 273 4.28 -39.03 20.00
CA THR A 273 5.38 -39.68 20.77
C THR A 273 5.64 -38.97 22.10
N LEU A 274 5.57 -37.64 22.16
CA LEU A 274 5.62 -36.88 23.42
C LEU A 274 4.40 -37.15 24.32
N ALA A 275 3.20 -37.24 23.75
CA ALA A 275 1.99 -37.57 24.51
C ALA A 275 1.96 -39.03 25.01
N ALA A 276 2.62 -39.96 24.32
CA ALA A 276 2.78 -41.36 24.74
C ALA A 276 3.82 -41.51 25.87
N LEU A 277 4.96 -40.81 25.76
CA LEU A 277 6.00 -40.80 26.79
C LEU A 277 5.49 -40.20 28.11
N THR A 278 4.75 -39.09 28.04
CA THR A 278 4.18 -38.43 29.22
C THR A 278 3.11 -39.29 29.92
N ARG A 279 2.35 -40.10 29.16
CA ARG A 279 1.38 -41.04 29.73
C ARG A 279 2.01 -42.29 30.38
N SER A 280 3.18 -42.72 29.92
CA SER A 280 3.90 -43.84 30.55
C SER A 280 4.61 -43.46 31.86
N ALA A 281 5.00 -42.19 32.02
CA ALA A 281 5.69 -41.71 33.22
C ALA A 281 4.76 -41.53 34.43
N GLY A 282 3.48 -41.23 34.20
CA GLY A 282 2.50 -40.97 35.27
C GLY A 282 1.91 -42.20 35.96
N ARG A 283 2.17 -43.42 35.49
CA ARG A 283 1.49 -44.64 35.99
C ARG A 283 2.30 -45.49 36.98
N LYS A 284 3.53 -45.07 37.33
CA LYS A 284 4.41 -45.83 38.25
C LYS A 284 4.47 -45.30 39.69
N SER A 285 3.58 -44.39 40.11
CA SER A 285 3.67 -43.70 41.41
C SER A 285 2.53 -44.00 42.39
N LEU A 286 1.67 -44.99 42.15
CA LEU A 286 0.49 -45.22 43.01
C LEU A 286 0.33 -46.64 43.58
N ASP A 287 1.37 -47.46 43.52
CA ASP A 287 1.42 -48.71 44.30
C ASP A 287 2.74 -48.76 45.07
N GLY A 288 2.69 -48.33 46.33
CA GLY A 288 3.80 -48.31 47.28
C GLY A 288 3.37 -47.72 48.61
#